data_AF-A0A139MGY2-F1
#
_entry.id   AF-A0A139MGY2-F1
#
_cell.length_a   1.000
_cell.length_b   1.000
_cell.length_c   1.000
_cell.angle_alpha   90.00
_cell.angle_beta   90.00
_cell.angle_gamma   90.00
#
_symmetry.space_group_name_H-M   'P 1'
#
loop_
_entity.id
_entity.type
_entity.pdbx_description
1 polymer ?
#
loop_
_entity_poly.entity_id
_entity_poly.type
_entity_poly.pdbx_seq_one_letter_code
_entity_poly.pdbx_strand_id
1 'polypeptide(L)'
;MHVKEKNVIEAMVNHIIDDFIKSINTYFQYLPDYDRNKKLNLQIGKSEEILFKMKNDSVDLIVTSPPYGDNSTTVTYGQYSMLPIYWIDKKDLEDFSENLIDNYSSIDSNSLGGAGKRNKQKHQSRYLSEYLDSISQDKRKKVENFVIDYLEVMTQMGRVLKKDKRIVLTLGDRRVDNKIVPLSSITQEFFENIGFELEASITRNIPIKRMPRRVSKVKDKSVESMNQEYVLILRKIKEI
;
A
#
# COMPACT_ATOMS: atom_id res chain seq x y z
N MET A 1 -22.02 18.33 -3.18
CA MET A 1 -21.20 18.11 -1.97
C MET A 1 -22.19 17.81 -0.85
N HIS A 2 -22.15 16.65 -0.19
CA HIS A 2 -23.03 16.39 0.95
C HIS A 2 -22.52 17.20 2.14
N VAL A 3 -23.05 18.41 2.31
CA VAL A 3 -22.85 19.21 3.52
C VAL A 3 -23.76 18.61 4.59
N LYS A 4 -23.22 18.37 5.79
CA LYS A 4 -24.04 17.93 6.93
C LYS A 4 -25.10 19.01 7.22
N GLU A 5 -26.25 18.59 7.73
CA GLU A 5 -27.28 19.54 8.17
C GLU A 5 -26.70 20.49 9.24
N LYS A 6 -27.16 21.75 9.25
CA LYS A 6 -26.58 22.83 10.06
C LYS A 6 -26.64 22.53 11.56
N ASN A 7 -27.76 22.00 12.03
CA ASN A 7 -27.96 21.49 13.39
C ASN A 7 -26.92 20.43 13.79
N VAL A 8 -26.54 19.53 12.87
CA VAL A 8 -25.52 18.49 13.13
C VAL A 8 -24.14 19.13 13.27
N ILE A 9 -23.82 20.16 12.48
CA ILE A 9 -22.56 20.90 12.55
C ILE A 9 -22.48 21.69 13.87
N GLU A 10 -23.54 22.41 14.23
CA GLU A 10 -23.63 23.19 15.46
C GLU A 10 -23.56 22.31 16.72
N ALA A 11 -24.04 21.06 16.64
CA ALA A 11 -23.94 20.08 17.71
C ALA A 11 -22.56 19.40 17.81
N MET A 12 -21.61 19.65 16.91
CA MET A 12 -20.27 19.05 16.98
C MET A 12 -19.48 19.67 18.13
N VAL A 13 -19.13 18.85 19.12
CA VAL A 13 -18.26 19.26 20.22
C VAL A 13 -16.81 18.93 19.86
N ASN A 14 -15.91 19.90 20.06
CA ASN A 14 -14.49 19.71 19.81
C ASN A 14 -13.81 19.07 21.02
N HIS A 15 -13.48 17.79 20.92
CA HIS A 15 -12.73 17.03 21.93
C HIS A 15 -11.31 16.67 21.46
N ILE A 16 -10.77 17.39 20.47
CA ILE A 16 -9.55 16.93 19.78
C ILE A 16 -8.34 16.73 20.70
N ILE A 17 -8.18 17.60 21.71
CA ILE A 17 -7.07 17.49 22.68
C ILE A 17 -7.29 16.29 23.61
N ASP A 18 -8.50 16.14 24.15
CA ASP A 18 -8.85 15.05 25.05
C ASP A 18 -8.75 13.69 24.35
N ASP A 19 -9.26 13.60 23.11
CA ASP A 19 -9.19 12.41 22.28
C ASP A 19 -7.74 12.06 21.92
N PHE A 20 -6.91 13.06 21.66
CA PHE A 20 -5.48 12.89 21.40
C PHE A 20 -4.74 12.35 22.63
N ILE A 21 -4.93 12.96 23.80
CA ILE A 21 -4.31 12.51 25.06
C ILE A 21 -4.80 11.10 25.43
N LYS A 22 -6.10 10.84 25.30
CA LYS A 22 -6.68 9.51 25.52
C LYS A 22 -6.07 8.47 24.58
N SER A 23 -5.88 8.82 23.31
CA SER A 23 -5.22 7.94 22.34
C SER A 23 -3.78 7.65 22.76
N ILE A 24 -2.98 8.66 23.12
CA ILE A 24 -1.61 8.47 23.61
C ILE A 24 -1.60 7.51 24.81
N ASN A 25 -2.39 7.79 25.83
CA ASN A 25 -2.41 6.97 27.05
C ASN A 25 -2.86 5.52 26.77
N THR A 26 -3.76 5.33 25.81
CA THR A 26 -4.23 4.00 25.40
C THR A 26 -3.16 3.24 24.63
N TYR A 27 -2.39 3.91 23.76
CA TYR A 27 -1.45 3.23 22.87
C TYR A 27 -0.02 3.14 23.42
N PHE A 28 0.37 4.06 24.31
CA PHE A 28 1.71 4.10 24.91
C PHE A 28 2.06 2.79 25.63
N GLN A 29 1.08 2.17 26.31
CA GLN A 29 1.27 0.89 26.99
C GLN A 29 1.61 -0.30 26.06
N TYR A 30 1.35 -0.18 24.75
CA TYR A 30 1.70 -1.21 23.75
C TYR A 30 3.05 -0.95 23.11
N LEU A 31 3.70 0.19 23.38
CA LEU A 31 5.06 0.42 22.92
C LEU A 31 5.99 -0.53 23.69
N PRO A 32 6.83 -1.31 22.98
CA PRO A 32 7.78 -2.18 23.66
C PRO A 32 8.80 -1.33 24.42
N ASP A 33 9.41 -1.91 25.45
CA ASP A 33 10.57 -1.30 26.08
C ASP A 33 11.62 -0.96 25.02
N TYR A 34 12.00 0.32 25.02
CA TYR A 34 13.03 0.83 24.13
C TYR A 34 14.37 0.21 24.54
N ASP A 35 14.93 -0.59 23.64
CA ASP A 35 16.22 -1.25 23.83
C ASP A 35 17.15 -0.88 22.68
N ARG A 36 18.20 -0.13 22.98
CA ARG A 36 19.23 0.27 22.02
C ARG A 36 20.05 -0.90 21.49
N ASN A 37 20.02 -2.06 22.18
CA ASN A 37 20.74 -3.25 21.73
C ASN A 37 20.00 -4.00 20.61
N LYS A 38 18.71 -3.70 20.38
CA LYS A 38 17.98 -4.26 19.23
C LYS A 38 18.57 -3.68 17.95
N LYS A 39 19.08 -4.56 17.10
CA LYS A 39 19.60 -4.17 15.78
C LYS A 39 18.43 -3.88 14.84
N LEU A 40 18.03 -2.62 14.78
CA LEU A 40 17.09 -2.10 13.78
C LEU A 40 17.87 -1.52 12.60
N ASN A 41 17.37 -1.75 11.38
CA ASN A 41 17.88 -1.15 10.16
C ASN A 41 16.68 -0.55 9.43
N LEU A 42 16.62 0.77 9.32
CA LEU A 42 15.46 1.51 8.81
C LEU A 42 15.84 2.26 7.54
N GLN A 43 15.63 1.63 6.39
CA GLN A 43 16.03 2.25 5.12
C GLN A 43 14.91 3.09 4.53
N ILE A 44 15.24 4.32 4.12
CA ILE A 44 14.31 5.27 3.53
C ILE A 44 14.64 5.45 2.05
N GLY A 45 13.64 5.20 1.20
CA GLY A 45 13.79 5.33 -0.25
C GLY A 45 12.82 4.44 -1.01
N LYS A 46 13.11 4.28 -2.30
CA LYS A 46 12.35 3.41 -3.20
C LYS A 46 12.56 1.95 -2.84
N SER A 47 11.46 1.23 -2.63
CA SER A 47 11.49 -0.16 -2.18
C SER A 47 12.21 -1.07 -3.16
N GLU A 48 12.02 -0.86 -4.47
CA GLU A 48 12.70 -1.61 -5.52
C GLU A 48 14.22 -1.42 -5.49
N GLU A 49 14.71 -0.20 -5.25
CA GLU A 49 16.14 0.10 -5.20
C GLU A 49 16.81 -0.44 -3.93
N ILE A 50 16.11 -0.33 -2.80
CA ILE A 50 16.55 -0.87 -1.51
C ILE A 50 16.62 -2.40 -1.58
N LEU A 51 15.53 -3.05 -1.99
CA LEU A 51 15.48 -4.50 -2.08
C LEU A 51 16.51 -5.02 -3.09
N PHE A 52 16.71 -4.34 -4.22
CA PHE A 52 17.72 -4.71 -5.22
C PHE A 52 19.14 -4.83 -4.64
N LYS A 53 19.50 -3.96 -3.69
CA LYS A 53 20.81 -3.99 -3.01
C LYS A 53 20.95 -5.11 -1.98
N MET A 54 19.83 -5.71 -1.54
CA MET A 54 19.85 -6.81 -0.57
C MET A 54 20.27 -8.12 -1.24
N LYS A 55 20.98 -8.96 -0.49
CA LYS A 55 21.38 -10.31 -0.95
C LYS A 55 20.14 -11.19 -1.16
N ASN A 56 20.19 -12.05 -2.18
CA ASN A 56 19.21 -13.14 -2.34
C ASN A 56 19.14 -13.98 -1.06
N ASP A 57 17.95 -14.51 -0.77
CA ASP A 57 17.72 -15.46 0.33
C ASP A 57 18.32 -14.98 1.69
N SER A 58 18.11 -13.71 2.00
CA SER A 58 18.59 -13.05 3.23
C SER A 58 17.48 -12.80 4.25
N VAL A 59 16.21 -12.86 3.85
CA VAL A 59 15.05 -12.52 4.69
C VAL A 59 14.26 -13.77 5.08
N ASP A 60 13.89 -13.86 6.36
CA ASP A 60 13.13 -15.00 6.92
C ASP A 60 11.60 -14.81 6.91
N LEU A 61 11.12 -13.57 6.84
CA LEU A 61 9.71 -13.25 6.85
C LEU A 61 9.52 -11.86 6.26
N ILE A 62 8.53 -11.71 5.38
CA ILE A 62 8.06 -10.40 4.91
C ILE A 62 6.61 -10.25 5.34
N VAL A 63 6.29 -9.18 6.06
CA VAL A 63 4.91 -8.82 6.41
C VAL A 63 4.68 -7.39 5.96
N THR A 64 3.73 -7.18 5.06
CA THR A 64 3.44 -5.84 4.56
C THR A 64 2.01 -5.68 4.05
N SER A 65 1.62 -4.42 3.89
CA SER A 65 0.38 -3.96 3.31
C SER A 65 0.77 -3.02 2.16
N PRO A 66 1.14 -3.57 0.99
CA PRO A 66 1.66 -2.74 -0.10
C PRO A 66 0.60 -1.75 -0.58
N PRO A 67 0.98 -0.65 -1.26
CA PRO A 67 0.02 0.31 -1.80
C PRO A 67 -1.04 -0.40 -2.67
N TYR A 68 -2.30 0.03 -2.57
CA TYR A 68 -3.42 -0.62 -3.28
C TYR A 68 -3.77 0.04 -4.62
N GLY A 69 -3.03 1.08 -5.01
CA GLY A 69 -3.21 1.83 -6.24
C GLY A 69 -2.27 3.01 -6.33
N ASP A 70 -2.25 3.70 -7.47
CA ASP A 70 -1.42 4.87 -7.72
C ASP A 70 -2.09 6.17 -7.25
N ASN A 71 -1.26 7.20 -7.06
CA ASN A 71 -1.68 8.55 -6.66
C ASN A 71 -2.70 9.19 -7.61
N SER A 72 -2.68 8.80 -8.90
CA SER A 72 -3.54 9.38 -9.91
C SER A 72 -4.95 8.77 -9.98
N THR A 73 -5.16 7.63 -9.31
CA THR A 73 -6.46 6.95 -9.24
C THR A 73 -6.88 6.56 -7.82
N THR A 74 -6.13 6.97 -6.80
CA THR A 74 -6.42 6.77 -5.36
C THR A 74 -6.16 8.03 -4.52
N VAL A 75 -6.07 7.88 -3.19
CA VAL A 75 -5.64 8.95 -2.28
C VAL A 75 -4.18 9.28 -2.60
N THR A 76 -3.88 10.57 -2.73
CA THR A 76 -2.53 11.11 -2.90
C THR A 76 -1.67 10.76 -1.68
N TYR A 77 -0.75 9.81 -1.82
CA TYR A 77 0.15 9.41 -0.73
C TYR A 77 1.01 10.58 -0.27
N GLY A 78 1.40 11.49 -1.17
CA GLY A 78 2.09 12.72 -0.81
C GLY A 78 1.32 13.54 0.22
N GLN A 79 0.03 13.82 -0.03
CA GLN A 79 -0.80 14.58 0.92
C GLN A 79 -1.05 13.81 2.23
N TYR A 80 -1.20 12.49 2.15
CA TYR A 80 -1.45 11.66 3.31
C TYR A 80 -0.23 11.53 4.23
N SER A 81 0.96 11.39 3.66
CA SER A 81 2.18 11.00 4.39
C SER A 81 3.00 12.17 4.90
N MET A 82 2.84 13.36 4.33
CA MET A 82 3.72 14.50 4.60
C MET A 82 3.75 14.94 6.07
N LEU A 83 2.57 15.15 6.68
CA LEU A 83 2.49 15.59 8.07
C LEU A 83 3.09 14.56 9.05
N PRO A 84 2.77 13.26 8.95
CA PRO A 84 3.45 12.22 9.73
C PRO A 84 4.98 12.24 9.58
N ILE A 85 5.50 12.41 8.36
CA ILE A 85 6.95 12.45 8.10
C ILE A 85 7.60 13.65 8.81
N TYR A 86 6.98 14.83 8.76
CA TYR A 86 7.48 16.02 9.45
C TYR A 86 7.41 15.96 10.98
N TRP A 87 6.61 15.03 11.53
CA TRP A 87 6.51 14.82 12.97
C TRP A 87 7.64 13.95 13.53
N ILE A 88 8.33 13.18 12.68
CA ILE A 88 9.47 12.36 13.09
C ILE A 88 10.71 13.26 13.09
N ASP A 89 11.46 13.24 14.19
CA ASP A 89 12.72 13.98 14.27
C ASP A 89 13.69 13.43 13.21
N LYS A 90 14.33 14.32 12.44
CA LYS A 90 15.27 13.91 11.37
C LYS A 90 16.41 13.04 11.90
N LYS A 91 16.80 13.21 13.17
CA LYS A 91 17.85 12.36 13.79
C LYS A 91 17.44 10.89 13.96
N ASP A 92 16.14 10.62 13.96
CA ASP A 92 15.56 9.29 14.09
C ASP A 92 15.30 8.64 12.71
N LEU A 93 15.60 9.36 11.62
CA LEU A 93 15.56 8.88 10.24
C LEU A 93 17.00 8.55 9.78
N GLU A 94 17.16 7.48 9.00
CA GLU A 94 18.44 7.23 8.30
C GLU A 94 18.68 8.28 7.20
N ASP A 95 19.89 8.33 6.62
CA ASP A 95 20.19 9.23 5.52
C ASP A 95 19.31 8.93 4.28
N PHE A 96 18.64 9.96 3.77
CA PHE A 96 17.90 9.89 2.52
C PHE A 96 18.04 11.19 1.73
N SER A 97 17.74 11.12 0.42
CA SER A 97 17.73 12.31 -0.43
C SER A 97 16.57 13.21 -0.03
N GLU A 98 16.84 14.43 0.46
CA GLU A 98 15.80 15.37 0.89
C GLU A 98 14.74 15.62 -0.20
N ASN A 99 15.16 15.53 -1.47
CA ASN A 99 14.30 15.66 -2.64
C ASN A 99 13.11 14.69 -2.64
N LEU A 100 13.17 13.57 -1.90
CA LEU A 100 12.07 12.60 -1.76
C LEU A 100 10.85 13.21 -1.05
N ILE A 101 11.07 14.18 -0.15
CA ILE A 101 10.02 14.76 0.70
C ILE A 101 9.88 16.27 0.53
N ASP A 102 10.47 16.86 -0.52
CA ASP A 102 10.37 18.30 -0.79
C ASP A 102 8.92 18.81 -0.86
N ASN A 103 8.05 18.03 -1.49
CA ASN A 103 6.65 18.36 -1.71
C ASN A 103 5.81 17.10 -1.98
N TYR A 104 4.49 17.25 -2.01
CA TYR A 104 3.56 16.15 -2.28
C TYR A 104 3.85 15.44 -3.62
N SER A 105 4.18 16.20 -4.67
CA SER A 105 4.45 15.66 -6.01
C SER A 105 5.74 14.84 -6.06
N SER A 106 6.74 15.19 -5.24
CA SER A 106 7.97 14.40 -5.11
C SER A 106 7.68 13.00 -4.58
N ILE A 107 6.90 12.88 -3.50
CA ILE A 107 6.46 11.57 -2.97
C ILE A 107 5.63 10.84 -4.03
N ASP A 108 4.70 11.55 -4.68
CA ASP A 108 3.76 10.93 -5.60
C ASP A 108 4.44 10.37 -6.87
N SER A 109 5.43 11.09 -7.40
CA SER A 109 6.19 10.72 -8.59
C SER A 109 7.20 9.58 -8.36
N ASN A 110 7.70 9.47 -7.13
CA ASN A 110 8.62 8.40 -6.72
C ASN A 110 7.89 7.14 -6.22
N SER A 111 6.58 7.21 -5.99
CA SER A 111 5.75 6.07 -5.60
C SER A 111 5.35 5.19 -6.80
N LEU A 112 4.80 4.01 -6.52
CA LEU A 112 4.31 3.07 -7.53
C LEU A 112 3.29 3.71 -8.47
N GLY A 113 3.45 3.50 -9.78
CA GLY A 113 2.63 4.11 -10.81
C GLY A 113 3.08 5.53 -11.22
N GLY A 114 4.20 6.01 -10.70
CA GLY A 114 4.80 7.32 -10.98
C GLY A 114 5.36 7.50 -12.40
N ALA A 115 6.25 8.47 -12.60
CA ALA A 115 6.83 8.72 -13.92
C ALA A 115 7.99 7.75 -14.21
N GLY A 116 8.00 7.08 -15.37
CA GLY A 116 9.10 6.18 -15.72
C GLY A 116 8.83 5.27 -16.92
N LYS A 117 9.93 4.74 -17.51
CA LYS A 117 9.89 3.67 -18.51
C LYS A 117 9.72 2.33 -17.81
N ARG A 118 8.90 1.45 -18.37
CA ARG A 118 8.53 0.15 -17.78
C ARG A 118 8.68 -0.96 -18.80
N ASN A 119 9.15 -2.13 -18.36
CA ASN A 119 9.14 -3.32 -19.18
C ASN A 119 7.82 -4.09 -18.99
N LYS A 120 6.87 -3.82 -19.88
CA LYS A 120 5.52 -4.41 -19.83
C LYS A 120 5.49 -5.92 -20.10
N GLN A 121 6.49 -6.45 -20.81
CA GLN A 121 6.49 -7.87 -21.20
C GLN A 121 6.86 -8.80 -20.04
N LYS A 122 7.56 -8.29 -19.02
CA LYS A 122 8.06 -9.07 -17.88
C LYS A 122 6.95 -9.54 -16.94
N HIS A 123 5.85 -8.79 -16.87
CA HIS A 123 4.81 -8.95 -15.85
C HIS A 123 3.45 -9.16 -16.50
N GLN A 124 3.17 -10.40 -16.91
CA GLN A 124 1.90 -10.79 -17.50
C GLN A 124 0.98 -11.39 -16.43
N SER A 125 -0.27 -10.97 -16.44
CA SER A 125 -1.32 -11.47 -15.56
C SER A 125 -2.61 -11.58 -16.35
N ARG A 126 -3.29 -12.73 -16.25
CA ARG A 126 -4.59 -12.94 -16.87
C ARG A 126 -5.62 -12.00 -16.25
N TYR A 127 -5.65 -11.93 -14.92
CA TYR A 127 -6.55 -11.04 -14.18
C TYR A 127 -6.35 -9.57 -14.54
N LEU A 128 -5.09 -9.13 -14.71
CA LEU A 128 -4.81 -7.77 -15.15
C LEU A 128 -5.35 -7.52 -16.57
N SER A 129 -5.09 -8.44 -17.49
CA SER A 129 -5.50 -8.31 -18.90
C SER A 129 -7.02 -8.22 -19.03
N GLU A 130 -7.75 -9.15 -18.40
CA GLU A 130 -9.22 -9.15 -18.36
C GLU A 130 -9.77 -7.85 -17.71
N TYR A 131 -9.12 -7.37 -16.64
CA TYR A 131 -9.52 -6.13 -15.99
C TYR A 131 -9.30 -4.90 -16.87
N LEU A 132 -8.14 -4.79 -17.52
CA LEU A 132 -7.80 -3.67 -18.40
C LEU A 132 -8.78 -3.57 -19.58
N ASP A 133 -9.21 -4.69 -20.15
CA ASP A 133 -10.21 -4.72 -21.22
C ASP A 133 -11.59 -4.24 -20.77
N SER A 134 -11.86 -4.35 -19.47
CA SER A 134 -13.13 -3.94 -18.89
C SER A 134 -13.22 -2.43 -18.59
N ILE A 135 -12.12 -1.68 -18.56
CA ILE A 135 -12.12 -0.26 -18.16
C ILE A 135 -11.83 0.70 -19.31
N SER A 136 -12.16 1.98 -19.11
CA SER A 136 -11.92 3.05 -20.07
C SER A 136 -10.42 3.25 -20.40
N GLN A 137 -10.13 3.56 -21.68
CA GLN A 137 -8.77 3.61 -22.20
C GLN A 137 -7.85 4.61 -21.47
N ASP A 138 -8.40 5.73 -20.99
CA ASP A 138 -7.69 6.74 -20.20
C ASP A 138 -7.19 6.21 -18.85
N LYS A 139 -7.86 5.21 -18.28
CA LYS A 139 -7.51 4.60 -16.99
C LYS A 139 -6.59 3.38 -17.15
N ARG A 140 -6.68 2.67 -18.29
CA ARG A 140 -5.88 1.48 -18.58
C ARG A 140 -4.39 1.69 -18.31
N LYS A 141 -3.81 2.73 -18.91
CA LYS A 141 -2.38 3.03 -18.79
C LYS A 141 -1.95 3.26 -17.34
N LYS A 142 -2.80 3.88 -16.52
CA LYS A 142 -2.50 4.19 -15.11
C LYS A 142 -2.52 2.93 -14.25
N VAL A 143 -3.56 2.11 -14.40
CA VAL A 143 -3.67 0.82 -13.71
C VAL A 143 -2.52 -0.10 -14.11
N GLU A 144 -2.25 -0.22 -15.40
CA GLU A 144 -1.17 -1.05 -15.93
C GLU A 144 0.21 -0.61 -15.39
N ASN A 145 0.51 0.70 -15.43
CA ASN A 145 1.75 1.24 -14.89
C ASN A 145 1.93 0.93 -13.39
N PHE A 146 0.87 1.13 -12.61
CA PHE A 146 0.87 0.81 -11.18
C PHE A 146 1.17 -0.67 -10.93
N VAL A 147 0.43 -1.56 -11.61
CA VAL A 147 0.58 -3.01 -11.41
C VAL A 147 1.96 -3.48 -11.82
N ILE A 148 2.54 -2.95 -12.90
CA ILE A 148 3.90 -3.32 -13.32
C ILE A 148 4.94 -2.91 -12.27
N ASP A 149 4.89 -1.68 -11.76
CA ASP A 149 5.83 -1.24 -10.71
C ASP A 149 5.65 -2.07 -9.44
N TYR A 150 4.40 -2.35 -9.07
CA TYR A 150 4.04 -3.21 -7.95
C TYR A 150 4.64 -4.62 -8.09
N LEU A 151 4.52 -5.25 -9.25
CA LEU A 151 5.04 -6.60 -9.50
C LEU A 151 6.58 -6.63 -9.57
N GLU A 152 7.23 -5.53 -9.95
CA GLU A 152 8.69 -5.42 -9.83
C GLU A 152 9.14 -5.45 -8.37
N VAL A 153 8.44 -4.75 -7.47
CA VAL A 153 8.71 -4.83 -6.02
C VAL A 153 8.45 -6.24 -5.49
N MET A 154 7.34 -6.87 -5.90
CA MET A 154 7.04 -8.26 -5.52
C MET A 154 8.10 -9.25 -5.99
N THR A 155 8.68 -9.03 -7.19
CA THR A 155 9.83 -9.81 -7.70
C THR A 155 11.01 -9.72 -6.73
N GLN A 156 11.36 -8.50 -6.32
CA GLN A 156 12.47 -8.30 -5.40
C GLN A 156 12.20 -8.89 -4.01
N MET A 157 10.96 -8.76 -3.50
CA MET A 157 10.54 -9.42 -2.26
C MET A 157 10.70 -10.95 -2.35
N GLY A 158 10.30 -11.56 -3.47
CA GLY A 158 10.48 -12.99 -3.69
C GLY A 158 11.95 -13.42 -3.74
N ARG A 159 12.80 -12.63 -4.38
CA ARG A 159 14.25 -12.88 -4.49
C ARG A 159 14.95 -12.85 -3.14
N VAL A 160 14.67 -11.85 -2.30
CA VAL A 160 15.36 -11.69 -1.01
C VAL A 160 14.86 -12.67 0.06
N LEU A 161 13.64 -13.18 -0.08
CA LEU A 161 13.08 -14.16 0.85
C LEU A 161 13.76 -15.53 0.68
N LYS A 162 14.16 -16.18 1.77
CA LYS A 162 14.70 -17.54 1.75
C LYS A 162 13.65 -18.56 1.31
N LYS A 163 14.10 -19.69 0.75
CA LYS A 163 13.26 -20.88 0.52
C LYS A 163 12.56 -21.33 1.82
N ASP A 164 11.34 -21.85 1.69
CA ASP A 164 10.47 -22.34 2.76
C ASP A 164 10.02 -21.27 3.77
N LYS A 165 10.31 -20.00 3.50
CA LYS A 165 9.84 -18.84 4.27
C LYS A 165 8.62 -18.19 3.63
N ARG A 166 8.03 -17.24 4.36
CA ARG A 166 6.69 -16.71 4.09
C ARG A 166 6.68 -15.22 3.77
N ILE A 167 5.78 -14.85 2.87
CA ILE A 167 5.33 -13.48 2.68
C ILE A 167 3.87 -13.42 3.13
N VAL A 168 3.56 -12.46 4.00
CA VAL A 168 2.21 -12.14 4.44
C VAL A 168 1.84 -10.78 3.88
N LEU A 169 0.87 -10.76 2.97
CA LEU A 169 0.40 -9.54 2.30
C LEU A 169 -1.02 -9.24 2.72
N THR A 170 -1.25 -8.07 3.30
CA THR A 170 -2.60 -7.52 3.45
C THR A 170 -2.90 -6.68 2.23
N LEU A 171 -3.95 -7.04 1.49
CA LEU A 171 -4.30 -6.50 0.18
C LEU A 171 -5.71 -5.93 0.18
N GLY A 172 -5.88 -4.86 -0.60
CA GLY A 172 -7.13 -4.15 -0.75
C GLY A 172 -7.57 -4.08 -2.21
N ASP A 173 -8.69 -4.71 -2.55
CA ASP A 173 -9.25 -4.63 -3.90
C ASP A 173 -10.10 -3.37 -4.04
N ARG A 174 -9.43 -2.29 -4.41
CA ARG A 174 -10.06 -0.99 -4.65
C ARG A 174 -10.87 -0.97 -5.94
N ARG A 175 -11.54 0.16 -6.20
CA ARG A 175 -12.26 0.39 -7.46
C ARG A 175 -11.55 1.41 -8.34
N VAL A 176 -11.41 1.11 -9.63
CA VAL A 176 -11.15 2.08 -10.72
C VAL A 176 -12.26 1.95 -11.73
N ASP A 177 -12.73 3.08 -12.25
CA ASP A 177 -13.84 3.09 -13.21
C ASP A 177 -15.10 2.36 -12.71
N ASN A 178 -15.35 2.45 -11.39
CA ASN A 178 -16.40 1.73 -10.68
C ASN A 178 -16.31 0.19 -10.74
N LYS A 179 -15.20 -0.37 -11.23
CA LYS A 179 -14.91 -1.81 -11.26
C LYS A 179 -13.81 -2.16 -10.27
N ILE A 180 -13.95 -3.30 -9.61
CA ILE A 180 -12.99 -3.79 -8.62
C ILE A 180 -11.70 -4.18 -9.34
N VAL A 181 -10.57 -3.57 -8.97
CA VAL A 181 -9.24 -3.99 -9.40
C VAL A 181 -8.91 -5.28 -8.65
N PRO A 182 -8.69 -6.42 -9.33
CA PRO A 182 -8.45 -7.70 -8.68
C PRO A 182 -6.98 -7.83 -8.22
N LEU A 183 -6.52 -6.89 -7.39
CA LEU A 183 -5.10 -6.82 -6.99
C LEU A 183 -4.69 -8.06 -6.18
N SER A 184 -5.58 -8.56 -5.32
CA SER A 184 -5.39 -9.81 -4.59
C SER A 184 -5.13 -11.00 -5.53
N SER A 185 -5.97 -11.17 -6.54
CA SER A 185 -5.84 -12.24 -7.55
C SER A 185 -4.61 -12.07 -8.43
N ILE A 186 -4.31 -10.86 -8.89
CA ILE A 186 -3.07 -10.55 -9.66
C ILE A 186 -1.83 -10.91 -8.84
N THR A 187 -1.85 -10.58 -7.54
CA THR A 187 -0.72 -10.85 -6.65
C THR A 187 -0.52 -12.34 -6.42
N GLN A 188 -1.60 -13.06 -6.14
CA GLN A 188 -1.55 -14.52 -5.97
C GLN A 188 -1.02 -15.20 -7.24
N GLU A 189 -1.61 -14.91 -8.41
CA GLU A 189 -1.18 -15.45 -9.71
C GLU A 189 0.30 -15.18 -9.96
N PHE A 190 0.76 -13.96 -9.68
CA PHE A 190 2.15 -13.58 -9.85
C PHE A 190 3.09 -14.41 -8.96
N PHE A 191 2.80 -14.53 -7.67
CA PHE A 191 3.65 -15.27 -6.75
C PHE A 191 3.69 -16.77 -7.08
N GLU A 192 2.56 -17.36 -7.45
CA GLU A 192 2.48 -18.75 -7.92
C GLU A 192 3.39 -18.97 -9.15
N ASN A 193 3.35 -18.04 -10.11
CA ASN A 193 4.18 -18.11 -11.32
C ASN A 193 5.68 -18.02 -11.05
N ILE A 194 6.10 -17.29 -10.01
CA ILE A 194 7.51 -17.17 -9.65
C ILE A 194 7.96 -18.22 -8.62
N GLY A 195 7.15 -19.22 -8.28
CA GLY A 195 7.60 -20.32 -7.42
C GLY A 195 7.24 -20.17 -5.94
N PHE A 196 6.07 -19.59 -5.67
CA PHE A 196 5.41 -19.66 -4.36
C PHE A 196 4.19 -20.57 -4.43
N GLU A 197 3.70 -20.96 -3.25
CA GLU A 197 2.37 -21.55 -3.08
C GLU A 197 1.55 -20.70 -2.11
N LEU A 198 0.23 -20.68 -2.30
CA LEU A 198 -0.70 -20.11 -1.34
C LEU A 198 -0.95 -21.11 -0.20
N GLU A 199 -0.54 -20.75 1.02
CA GLU A 199 -0.86 -21.54 2.22
C GLU A 199 -2.22 -21.16 2.81
N ALA A 200 -2.56 -19.86 2.79
CA ALA A 200 -3.84 -19.37 3.29
C ALA A 200 -4.26 -18.06 2.63
N SER A 201 -5.56 -17.88 2.45
CA SER A 201 -6.19 -16.61 2.08
C SER A 201 -7.30 -16.30 3.07
N ILE A 202 -7.19 -15.18 3.78
CA ILE A 202 -8.13 -14.76 4.81
C ILE A 202 -8.81 -13.48 4.35
N THR A 203 -10.15 -13.50 4.28
CA THR A 203 -10.92 -12.28 3.99
C THR A 203 -11.45 -11.70 5.29
N ARG A 204 -11.21 -10.41 5.52
CA ARG A 204 -11.73 -9.69 6.69
C ARG A 204 -12.49 -8.43 6.27
N ASN A 205 -13.53 -8.11 7.02
CA ASN A 205 -14.20 -6.82 6.90
C ASN A 205 -13.38 -5.74 7.62
N ILE A 206 -13.41 -4.50 7.14
CA ILE A 206 -12.85 -3.35 7.86
C ILE A 206 -13.95 -2.76 8.75
N PRO A 207 -13.97 -3.06 10.07
CA PRO A 207 -15.09 -2.70 10.93
C PRO A 207 -15.19 -1.18 11.13
N ILE A 208 -14.05 -0.54 11.43
CA ILE A 208 -13.92 0.90 11.67
C ILE A 208 -13.12 1.49 10.51
N LYS A 209 -13.76 2.33 9.71
CA LYS A 209 -13.11 3.00 8.58
C LYS A 209 -12.91 4.48 8.87
N ARG A 210 -11.66 4.94 8.78
CA ARG A 210 -11.33 6.37 8.75
C ARG A 210 -11.92 7.05 7.51
N MET A 211 -11.95 6.33 6.38
CA MET A 211 -12.60 6.78 5.14
C MET A 211 -14.07 6.33 5.07
N PRO A 212 -14.99 7.18 4.58
CA PRO A 212 -16.41 6.81 4.44
C PRO A 212 -16.61 5.56 3.58
N ARG A 213 -17.60 4.72 3.92
CA ARG A 213 -17.97 3.53 3.12
C ARG A 213 -18.43 3.87 1.71
N ARG A 214 -19.01 5.06 1.52
CA ARG A 214 -19.40 5.61 0.23
C ARG A 214 -18.72 6.95 0.00
N VAL A 215 -18.21 7.16 -1.21
CA VAL A 215 -17.64 8.44 -1.64
C VAL A 215 -18.43 8.97 -2.82
N SER A 216 -18.67 10.28 -2.84
CA SER A 216 -19.64 10.95 -3.73
C SER A 216 -19.15 11.21 -5.16
N LYS A 217 -17.95 10.74 -5.55
CA LYS A 217 -17.24 11.31 -6.70
C LYS A 217 -16.95 10.32 -7.83
N VAL A 218 -18.01 9.82 -8.46
CA VAL A 218 -17.97 9.39 -9.88
C VAL A 218 -19.27 9.82 -10.56
N LYS A 219 -19.19 10.78 -11.50
CA LYS A 219 -20.36 11.28 -12.28
C LYS A 219 -21.59 11.62 -11.41
N ASP A 220 -21.38 12.35 -10.32
CA ASP A 220 -22.41 12.77 -9.35
C ASP A 220 -23.22 11.65 -8.69
N LYS A 221 -22.71 10.42 -8.73
CA LYS A 221 -23.27 9.27 -8.00
C LYS A 221 -22.32 8.80 -6.91
N SER A 222 -22.89 8.36 -5.79
CA SER A 222 -22.13 7.72 -4.73
C SER A 222 -21.59 6.38 -5.21
N VAL A 223 -20.30 6.13 -5.02
CA VAL A 223 -19.68 4.83 -5.25
C VAL A 223 -19.21 4.22 -3.94
N GLU A 224 -19.19 2.90 -3.89
CA GLU A 224 -18.65 2.18 -2.74
C GLU A 224 -17.13 2.29 -2.71
N SER A 225 -16.58 2.40 -1.50
CA SER A 225 -15.16 2.27 -1.24
C SER A 225 -14.83 0.85 -0.75
N MET A 226 -13.54 0.51 -0.70
CA MET A 226 -13.04 -0.80 -0.25
C MET A 226 -13.47 -1.10 1.19
N ASN A 227 -14.26 -2.16 1.40
CA ASN A 227 -14.80 -2.53 2.72
C ASN A 227 -14.20 -3.83 3.28
N GLN A 228 -13.38 -4.51 2.50
CA GLN A 228 -12.74 -5.78 2.84
C GLN A 228 -11.25 -5.71 2.54
N GLU A 229 -10.49 -6.48 3.28
CA GLU A 229 -9.06 -6.73 3.08
C GLU A 229 -8.84 -8.23 2.95
N TYR A 230 -7.85 -8.60 2.14
CA TYR A 230 -7.43 -9.96 1.90
C TYR A 230 -6.03 -10.14 2.47
N VAL A 231 -5.85 -11.11 3.37
CA VAL A 231 -4.53 -11.48 3.88
C VAL A 231 -4.09 -12.74 3.16
N LEU A 232 -3.10 -12.62 2.28
CA LEU A 232 -2.47 -13.74 1.60
C LEU A 232 -1.24 -14.18 2.39
N ILE A 233 -1.15 -15.48 2.67
CA ILE A 233 0.02 -16.14 3.25
C ILE A 233 0.61 -17.04 2.17
N LEU A 234 1.78 -16.66 1.66
CA LEU A 234 2.46 -17.31 0.54
C LEU A 234 3.80 -17.88 1.02
N ARG A 235 4.11 -19.13 0.68
CA ARG A 235 5.39 -19.79 0.99
C ARG A 235 6.25 -19.93 -0.26
N LYS A 236 7.53 -19.54 -0.18
CA LYS A 236 8.50 -19.73 -1.28
C LYS A 236 8.89 -21.20 -1.36
N ILE A 237 8.57 -21.87 -2.46
CA ILE A 237 8.88 -23.30 -2.66
C ILE A 237 10.13 -23.54 -3.51
N LYS A 238 10.54 -22.54 -4.31
CA LYS A 238 11.71 -22.60 -5.20
C LYS A 238 12.55 -21.33 -5.08
N GLU A 239 13.85 -21.44 -5.33
CA GLU A 239 14.73 -20.28 -5.49
C GLU A 239 14.43 -19.57 -6.82
N ILE A 240 14.63 -18.24 -6.86
CA ILE A 240 14.19 -17.33 -7.92
C ILE A 240 15.33 -16.38 -8.25
#